data_AF-A0A812JRD0-F1
#
_entry.id   AF-A0A812JRD0-F1
#
_cell.length_a   1.000
_cell.length_b   1.000
_cell.length_c   1.000
_cell.angle_alpha   90.00
_cell.angle_beta   90.00
_cell.angle_gamma   90.00
#
_symmetry.space_group_name_H-M   'P 1'
#
loop_
_entity.id
_entity.type
_entity.pdbx_description
1 polymer ?
#
loop_
_entity_poly.entity_id
_entity_poly.type
_entity_poly.pdbx_seq_one_letter_code
_entity_poly.pdbx_strand_id
1 'polypeptide(L)'
;MEELEHQLRAFRIQNCRCFCCSVDHIHPETKAPLPCDRELILEAVKKWYFQDISSAQEKEDEASDEPHWEKFNRTAQQELLPIVLDSVGTGRTCMSYFSTLVWAASLPSLIFWLPAYVENEHGFEGSHLIVWWVRCCLHWATFPLGILWYFNVYWWLCLLGLRMDRCCQGKRLLISCLLLLPLFFLGLGPAYVVEFSRAATETPSLLPVLPFSLLLAAVFSQRCRLFGARSPDPPTSAQPAEQRKDENESVDATSQANLPRRDAAPDEDLVSCTF
;
A
#
# COMPACT_ATOMS: atom_id res chain seq x y z
N MET A 1 -11.14 -7.39 0.94
CA MET A 1 -10.11 -7.77 1.94
C MET A 1 -10.05 -9.29 2.04
N GLU A 2 -11.14 -9.96 2.41
CA GLU A 2 -11.21 -11.44 2.44
C GLU A 2 -10.81 -12.09 1.09
N GLU A 3 -11.32 -11.58 -0.03
CA GLU A 3 -10.96 -12.09 -1.36
C GLU A 3 -9.47 -11.92 -1.69
N LEU A 4 -8.87 -10.77 -1.34
CA LEU A 4 -7.45 -10.52 -1.58
C LEU A 4 -6.58 -11.45 -0.73
N GLU A 5 -6.96 -11.65 0.53
CA GLU A 5 -6.29 -12.60 1.42
C GLU A 5 -6.38 -14.02 0.88
N HIS A 6 -7.56 -14.43 0.40
CA HIS A 6 -7.75 -15.73 -0.23
C HIS A 6 -6.87 -15.89 -1.48
N GLN A 7 -6.85 -14.89 -2.36
CA GLN A 7 -6.01 -14.88 -3.58
C GLN A 7 -4.52 -14.99 -3.27
N LEU A 8 -4.04 -14.27 -2.26
CA LEU A 8 -2.63 -14.30 -1.86
C LEU A 8 -2.26 -15.59 -1.13
N ARG A 9 -3.17 -16.19 -0.33
CA ARG A 9 -2.95 -17.51 0.28
C ARG A 9 -2.96 -18.64 -0.75
N ALA A 10 -3.80 -18.51 -1.78
CA ALA A 10 -3.88 -19.47 -2.89
C ALA A 10 -2.84 -19.22 -3.99
N PHE A 11 -2.04 -18.16 -3.87
CA PHE A 11 -1.06 -17.76 -4.87
C PHE A 11 -0.04 -18.87 -5.10
N ARG A 12 0.16 -19.24 -6.36
CA ARG A 12 1.26 -20.09 -6.82
C ARG A 12 1.79 -19.55 -8.13
N ILE A 13 3.11 -19.38 -8.25
CA ILE A 13 3.74 -18.85 -9.47
C ILE A 13 3.43 -19.71 -10.70
N GLN A 14 3.23 -21.01 -10.51
CA GLN A 14 2.85 -21.94 -11.57
C GLN A 14 1.45 -21.66 -12.11
N ASN A 15 0.56 -21.08 -11.31
CA ASN A 15 -0.81 -20.79 -11.72
C ASN A 15 -0.96 -19.40 -12.35
N CYS A 16 0.09 -18.57 -12.31
CA CYS A 16 0.07 -17.24 -12.91
C CYS A 16 -0.10 -17.31 -14.44
N ARG A 17 -1.03 -16.51 -14.97
CA ARG A 17 -1.26 -16.33 -16.40
C ARG A 17 -0.91 -14.91 -16.80
N CYS A 18 -0.04 -14.76 -17.79
CA CYS A 18 0.23 -13.47 -18.45
C CYS A 18 -0.81 -13.24 -19.54
N PHE A 19 -0.86 -12.02 -20.10
CA PHE A 19 -1.75 -11.71 -21.22
C PHE A 19 -1.55 -12.69 -22.39
N CYS A 20 -0.30 -13.00 -22.74
CA CYS A 20 0.03 -13.97 -23.78
C CYS A 20 -0.65 -15.33 -23.56
N CYS A 21 -0.73 -15.81 -22.31
CA CYS A 21 -1.37 -17.07 -21.97
C CYS A 21 -2.91 -17.02 -22.06
N SER A 22 -3.52 -15.84 -21.93
CA SER A 22 -4.98 -15.66 -22.05
C SER A 22 -5.47 -15.62 -23.51
N VAL A 23 -4.56 -15.41 -24.46
CA VAL A 23 -4.86 -15.36 -25.91
C VAL A 23 -4.17 -16.50 -26.66
N ASP A 24 -3.87 -17.60 -25.96
CA ASP A 24 -3.18 -18.80 -26.49
C ASP A 24 -1.89 -18.50 -27.26
N HIS A 25 -1.15 -17.48 -26.80
CA HIS A 25 0.08 -16.97 -27.44
C HIS A 25 -0.12 -16.49 -28.88
N ILE A 26 -1.31 -15.98 -29.22
CA ILE A 26 -1.61 -15.38 -30.52
C ILE A 26 -2.14 -13.96 -30.31
N HIS A 27 -1.50 -12.98 -30.95
CA HIS A 27 -1.95 -11.59 -30.86
C HIS A 27 -3.35 -11.44 -31.49
N PRO A 28 -4.34 -10.84 -30.78
CA PRO A 28 -5.74 -10.86 -31.22
C PRO A 28 -5.97 -10.18 -32.58
N GLU A 29 -5.27 -9.06 -32.83
CA GLU A 29 -5.39 -8.29 -34.09
C GLU A 29 -4.51 -8.81 -35.22
N THR A 30 -3.20 -8.94 -35.00
CA THR A 30 -2.24 -9.29 -36.06
C THR A 30 -2.15 -10.78 -36.37
N LYS A 31 -2.71 -11.64 -35.50
CA LYS A 31 -2.60 -13.10 -35.54
C LYS A 31 -1.16 -13.63 -35.48
N ALA A 32 -0.19 -12.77 -35.12
CA ALA A 32 1.19 -13.17 -34.94
C ALA A 32 1.38 -13.97 -33.63
N PRO A 33 2.30 -14.95 -33.59
CA PRO A 33 2.64 -15.63 -32.35
C PRO A 33 3.29 -14.65 -31.35
N LEU A 34 2.92 -14.77 -30.07
CA LEU A 34 3.46 -13.99 -28.97
C LEU A 34 4.45 -14.85 -28.15
N PRO A 35 5.64 -14.34 -27.80
CA PRO A 35 6.49 -15.00 -26.83
C PRO A 35 5.79 -15.09 -25.47
N CYS A 36 6.09 -16.16 -24.72
CA CYS A 36 5.48 -16.38 -23.42
C CYS A 36 6.19 -15.58 -22.33
N ASP A 37 5.59 -14.46 -21.91
CA ASP A 37 6.13 -13.62 -20.82
C ASP A 37 6.31 -14.41 -19.51
N ARG A 38 5.52 -15.48 -19.31
CA ARG A 38 5.62 -16.34 -18.12
C ARG A 38 6.97 -17.06 -18.06
N GLU A 39 7.51 -17.50 -19.19
CA GLU A 39 8.83 -18.16 -19.23
C GLU A 39 9.92 -17.17 -18.82
N LEU A 40 9.87 -15.94 -19.34
CA LEU A 40 10.80 -14.88 -18.99
C LEU A 40 10.75 -14.53 -17.49
N ILE A 41 9.56 -14.41 -16.92
CA ILE A 41 9.38 -14.14 -15.48
C ILE A 41 9.91 -15.31 -14.64
N LEU A 42 9.62 -16.56 -15.02
CA LEU A 42 10.12 -17.74 -14.31
C LEU A 42 11.65 -17.80 -14.35
N GLU A 43 12.28 -17.51 -15.49
CA GLU A 43 13.74 -17.43 -15.59
C GLU A 43 14.33 -16.31 -14.72
N ALA A 44 13.70 -15.14 -14.69
CA ALA A 44 14.13 -14.03 -13.83
C ALA A 44 14.02 -14.38 -12.34
N VAL A 45 12.92 -15.01 -11.92
CA VAL A 45 12.74 -15.50 -10.54
C VAL A 45 13.78 -16.59 -10.23
N LYS A 46 14.02 -17.51 -11.16
CA LYS A 46 15.08 -18.53 -11.02
C LYS A 46 16.43 -17.88 -10.76
N LYS A 47 16.75 -16.85 -11.54
CA LYS A 47 17.99 -16.07 -11.42
C LYS A 47 18.08 -15.34 -10.07
N TRP A 48 17.07 -14.57 -9.68
CA TRP A 48 17.15 -13.74 -8.46
C TRP A 48 17.16 -14.54 -7.16
N TYR A 49 16.48 -15.70 -7.12
CA TYR A 49 16.31 -16.44 -5.87
C TYR A 49 17.19 -17.70 -5.77
N PHE A 50 17.76 -18.18 -6.88
CA PHE A 50 18.43 -19.48 -6.91
C PHE A 50 19.81 -19.48 -7.59
N GLN A 51 20.26 -18.41 -8.27
CA GLN A 51 21.62 -18.40 -8.85
C GLN A 51 22.72 -18.24 -7.80
N ASP A 52 22.53 -17.47 -6.73
CA ASP A 52 23.57 -17.25 -5.71
C ASP A 52 23.86 -18.50 -4.84
N ILE A 53 22.97 -19.50 -4.88
CA ILE A 53 23.12 -20.75 -4.13
C ILE A 53 24.04 -21.73 -4.87
N SER A 54 24.12 -21.63 -6.20
CA SER A 54 24.80 -22.61 -7.06
C SER A 54 26.33 -22.52 -7.10
N SER A 55 26.94 -21.48 -6.48
CA SER A 55 28.40 -21.32 -6.49
C SER A 55 29.13 -21.80 -5.24
N ALA A 56 28.44 -22.13 -4.14
CA ALA A 56 29.11 -22.37 -2.85
C ALA A 56 28.79 -23.70 -2.16
N GLN A 57 27.66 -24.35 -2.45
CA GLN A 57 27.31 -25.58 -1.77
C GLN A 57 26.40 -26.46 -2.65
N GLU A 58 26.64 -27.77 -2.58
CA GLU A 58 25.80 -28.86 -3.10
C GLU A 58 26.12 -29.37 -4.50
N LYS A 59 27.09 -30.28 -4.50
CA LYS A 59 27.21 -31.40 -5.43
C LYS A 59 26.70 -32.71 -4.83
N GLU A 60 26.03 -32.70 -3.67
CA GLU A 60 25.81 -33.94 -2.89
C GLU A 60 24.37 -34.24 -2.44
N ASP A 61 23.40 -33.33 -2.53
CA ASP A 61 22.01 -33.64 -2.15
C ASP A 61 21.05 -33.54 -3.34
N GLU A 62 21.28 -34.39 -4.34
CA GLU A 62 20.47 -34.58 -5.56
C GLU A 62 19.09 -35.26 -5.28
N ALA A 63 18.69 -35.40 -4.01
CA ALA A 63 17.54 -36.21 -3.60
C ALA A 63 16.39 -35.42 -2.94
N SER A 64 16.55 -34.11 -2.70
CA SER A 64 15.46 -33.25 -2.23
C SER A 64 14.89 -32.46 -3.41
N ASP A 65 14.11 -33.16 -4.24
CA ASP A 65 13.30 -32.64 -5.35
C ASP A 65 12.17 -31.70 -4.88
N GLU A 66 12.34 -30.95 -3.78
CA GLU A 66 11.39 -29.88 -3.47
C GLU A 66 11.55 -28.85 -4.60
N PRO A 67 10.55 -28.69 -5.49
CA PRO A 67 10.72 -27.85 -6.66
C PRO A 67 10.99 -26.45 -6.12
N HIS A 68 12.12 -25.83 -6.51
CA HIS A 68 12.55 -24.48 -6.11
C HIS A 68 11.40 -23.45 -6.09
N TRP A 69 10.40 -23.63 -6.95
CA TRP A 69 9.14 -22.88 -6.97
C TRP A 69 8.32 -22.92 -5.67
N GLU A 70 8.36 -24.03 -4.92
CA GLU A 70 7.64 -24.18 -3.66
C GLU A 70 8.23 -23.32 -2.55
N LYS A 71 9.56 -23.16 -2.53
CA LYS A 71 10.23 -22.19 -1.66
C LYS A 71 9.76 -20.77 -1.98
N PHE A 72 9.74 -20.39 -3.26
CA PHE A 72 9.24 -19.07 -3.67
C PHE A 72 7.76 -18.87 -3.30
N ASN A 73 6.90 -19.85 -3.58
CA ASN A 73 5.48 -19.79 -3.23
C ASN A 73 5.29 -19.60 -1.73
N ARG A 74 6.02 -20.36 -0.91
CA ARG A 74 5.98 -20.27 0.55
C ARG A 74 6.44 -18.88 1.02
N THR A 75 7.55 -18.37 0.50
CA THR A 75 8.03 -17.01 0.80
C THR A 75 6.99 -15.95 0.42
N ALA A 76 6.39 -16.03 -0.77
CA ALA A 76 5.34 -15.11 -1.18
C ALA A 76 4.11 -15.21 -0.25
N GLN A 77 3.67 -16.40 0.11
CA GLN A 77 2.51 -16.60 0.97
C GLN A 77 2.77 -16.22 2.44
N GLN A 78 3.98 -16.41 2.95
CA GLN A 78 4.30 -16.18 4.36
C GLN A 78 4.83 -14.78 4.64
N GLU A 79 5.66 -14.23 3.74
CA GLU A 79 6.32 -12.94 3.95
C GLU A 79 5.58 -11.82 3.21
N LEU A 80 5.20 -12.02 1.95
CA LEU A 80 4.55 -10.97 1.16
C LEU A 80 3.09 -10.76 1.57
N LEU A 81 2.35 -11.83 1.90
CA LEU A 81 0.96 -11.75 2.36
C LEU A 81 0.75 -10.76 3.52
N PRO A 82 1.44 -10.87 4.68
CA PRO A 82 1.22 -9.94 5.78
C PRO A 82 1.64 -8.51 5.40
N ILE A 83 2.69 -8.34 4.59
CA ILE A 83 3.13 -7.02 4.11
C ILE A 83 2.06 -6.39 3.21
N VAL A 84 1.48 -7.14 2.28
CA VAL A 84 0.45 -6.65 1.35
C VAL A 84 -0.85 -6.40 2.08
N LEU A 85 -1.28 -7.30 2.99
CA LEU A 85 -2.48 -7.10 3.78
C LEU A 85 -2.35 -5.92 4.74
N ASP A 86 -1.18 -5.72 5.36
CA ASP A 86 -0.89 -4.52 6.14
C ASP A 86 -0.92 -3.28 5.24
N SER A 87 -0.23 -3.32 4.10
CA SER A 87 -0.12 -2.17 3.19
C SER A 87 -1.46 -1.74 2.58
N VAL A 88 -2.24 -2.70 2.08
CA VAL A 88 -3.54 -2.47 1.41
C VAL A 88 -4.64 -2.25 2.43
N GLY A 89 -4.60 -2.96 3.56
CA GLY A 89 -5.62 -2.90 4.60
C GLY A 89 -5.52 -1.68 5.52
N THR A 90 -4.31 -1.19 5.79
CA THR A 90 -4.10 -0.06 6.72
C THR A 90 -4.00 1.30 6.01
N GLY A 91 -3.89 1.32 4.67
CA GLY A 91 -3.75 2.55 3.88
C GLY A 91 -2.41 3.27 4.08
N ARG A 92 -1.44 2.66 4.78
CA ARG A 92 -0.20 3.30 5.22
C ARG A 92 0.76 3.63 4.08
N THR A 93 0.86 2.75 3.08
CA THR A 93 1.69 2.96 1.88
C THR A 93 1.14 4.09 1.01
N CYS A 94 -0.19 4.19 0.92
CA CYS A 94 -0.86 5.28 0.21
C CYS A 94 -0.51 6.64 0.82
N MET A 95 -0.50 6.76 2.16
CA MET A 95 -0.25 8.04 2.84
C MET A 95 1.17 8.57 2.71
N SER A 96 2.19 7.68 2.71
CA SER A 96 3.58 8.12 2.51
C SER A 96 3.78 8.61 1.09
N TYR A 97 3.40 7.80 0.10
CA TYR A 97 3.49 8.15 -1.32
C TYR A 97 2.70 9.42 -1.64
N PHE A 98 1.45 9.51 -1.17
CA PHE A 98 0.61 10.68 -1.36
C PHE A 98 1.24 11.93 -0.74
N SER A 99 1.85 11.82 0.44
CA SER A 99 2.55 12.98 1.03
C SER A 99 3.73 13.45 0.21
N THR A 100 4.56 12.52 -0.28
CA THR A 100 5.67 12.85 -1.19
C THR A 100 5.15 13.52 -2.45
N LEU A 101 4.06 13.00 -3.02
CA LEU A 101 3.43 13.56 -4.21
C LEU A 101 2.91 14.98 -3.98
N VAL A 102 2.19 15.22 -2.87
CA VAL A 102 1.66 16.55 -2.53
C VAL A 102 2.77 17.57 -2.35
N TRP A 103 3.85 17.20 -1.64
CA TRP A 103 5.01 18.08 -1.47
C TRP A 103 5.72 18.34 -2.79
N ALA A 104 5.99 17.30 -3.58
CA ALA A 104 6.62 17.43 -4.89
C ALA A 104 5.80 18.31 -5.84
N ALA A 105 4.47 18.13 -5.88
CA ALA A 105 3.56 18.94 -6.68
C ALA A 105 3.43 20.39 -6.19
N SER A 106 3.73 20.65 -4.92
CA SER A 106 3.68 22.01 -4.33
C SER A 106 5.00 22.77 -4.47
N LEU A 107 6.11 22.11 -4.82
CA LEU A 107 7.39 22.80 -5.03
C LEU A 107 7.35 23.81 -6.19
N PRO A 108 6.76 23.50 -7.37
CA PRO A 108 6.66 24.48 -8.45
C PRO A 108 5.89 25.75 -8.06
N SER A 109 4.89 25.64 -7.17
CA SER A 109 4.13 26.82 -6.73
C SER A 109 5.00 27.81 -5.95
N LEU A 110 6.01 27.33 -5.22
CA LEU A 110 6.96 28.17 -4.49
C LEU A 110 7.68 29.16 -5.41
N ILE A 111 8.04 28.71 -6.62
CA ILE A 111 8.74 29.53 -7.62
C ILE A 111 7.87 30.73 -8.05
N PHE A 112 6.55 30.54 -8.14
CA PHE A 112 5.62 31.62 -8.49
C PHE A 112 5.46 32.66 -7.36
N TRP A 113 5.58 32.24 -6.11
CA TRP A 113 5.46 33.14 -4.95
C TRP A 113 6.75 33.86 -4.60
N LEU A 114 7.91 33.32 -4.99
CA LEU A 114 9.21 33.85 -4.62
C LEU A 114 9.42 35.32 -5.07
N PRO A 115 9.07 35.74 -6.30
CA PRO A 115 9.16 37.14 -6.71
C PRO A 115 8.30 38.06 -5.83
N ALA A 116 7.06 37.66 -5.54
CA ALA A 116 6.16 38.43 -4.68
C ALA A 116 6.70 38.54 -3.24
N TYR A 117 7.41 37.53 -2.74
CA TYR A 117 8.05 37.59 -1.42
C TYR A 117 9.26 38.53 -1.39
N VAL A 118 10.04 38.56 -2.47
CA VAL A 118 11.25 39.41 -2.59
C VAL A 118 10.87 40.87 -2.80
N GLU A 119 9.88 41.18 -3.65
CA GLU A 119 9.44 42.57 -3.89
C GLU A 119 8.91 43.25 -2.62
N ASN A 120 8.31 42.48 -1.71
CA ASN A 120 7.78 42.97 -0.44
C ASN A 120 8.84 43.03 0.69
N GLU A 121 10.10 42.67 0.42
CA GLU A 121 11.18 42.66 1.42
C GLU A 121 11.70 44.07 1.75
N HIS A 122 11.49 45.06 0.87
CA HIS A 122 12.04 46.40 0.95
C HIS A 122 11.49 47.19 2.16
N GLY A 123 12.06 46.97 3.34
CA GLY A 123 11.71 47.68 4.57
C GLY A 123 11.95 46.90 5.87
N PHE A 124 12.33 45.62 5.79
CA PHE A 124 12.61 44.83 6.97
C PHE A 124 14.11 44.75 7.27
N GLU A 125 14.51 45.12 8.49
CA GLU A 125 15.88 44.98 8.99
C GLU A 125 15.91 44.04 10.22
N GLY A 126 17.04 43.35 10.42
CA GLY A 126 17.30 42.55 11.61
C GLY A 126 16.30 41.40 11.83
N SER A 127 15.71 41.34 13.03
CA SER A 127 14.78 40.27 13.43
C SER A 127 13.47 40.28 12.64
N HIS A 128 13.05 41.43 12.12
CA HIS A 128 11.83 41.55 11.31
C HIS A 128 11.94 40.78 10.00
N LEU A 129 13.14 40.74 9.41
CA LEU A 129 13.40 39.96 8.20
C LEU A 129 13.22 38.45 8.45
N ILE A 130 13.66 37.95 9.60
CA ILE A 130 13.48 36.55 9.99
C ILE A 130 11.99 36.23 10.16
N VAL A 131 11.24 37.10 10.84
CA VAL A 131 9.78 36.92 11.03
C VAL A 131 9.06 36.93 9.67
N TRP A 132 9.46 37.82 8.77
CA TRP A 132 8.93 37.88 7.41
C TRP A 132 9.14 36.55 6.65
N TRP A 133 10.37 36.04 6.62
CA TRP A 133 10.68 34.76 5.96
C TRP A 133 9.93 33.58 6.58
N VAL A 134 9.81 33.54 7.92
CA VAL A 134 8.98 32.54 8.60
C VAL A 134 7.53 32.63 8.11
N ARG A 135 6.94 33.83 8.02
CA ARG A 135 5.56 34.01 7.52
C ARG A 135 5.40 33.57 6.07
N CYS A 136 6.38 33.84 5.20
CA CYS A 136 6.38 33.37 3.81
C CYS A 136 6.43 31.83 3.72
N CYS A 137 7.30 31.19 4.52
CA CYS A 137 7.38 29.73 4.62
C CYS A 137 6.08 29.12 5.14
N LEU A 138 5.46 29.72 6.16
CA LEU A 138 4.18 29.27 6.70
C LEU A 138 3.07 29.38 5.66
N HIS A 139 2.98 30.51 4.94
CA HIS A 139 2.00 30.73 3.88
C HIS A 139 2.11 29.65 2.80
N TRP A 140 3.32 29.42 2.28
CA TRP A 140 3.53 28.37 1.28
C TRP A 140 3.22 26.96 1.81
N ALA A 141 3.68 26.62 3.02
CA ALA A 141 3.49 25.29 3.59
C ALA A 141 2.04 25.01 4.02
N THR A 142 1.22 26.04 4.24
CA THR A 142 -0.20 25.89 4.63
C THR A 142 -1.00 25.16 3.55
N PHE A 143 -0.72 25.42 2.27
CA PHE A 143 -1.41 24.78 1.15
C PHE A 143 -1.22 23.25 1.09
N PRO A 144 0.01 22.69 1.00
CA PRO A 144 0.22 21.24 1.01
C PRO A 144 -0.25 20.59 2.31
N LEU A 145 -0.07 21.24 3.47
CA LEU A 145 -0.58 20.72 4.74
C LEU A 145 -2.11 20.67 4.76
N GLY A 146 -2.78 21.69 4.21
CA GLY A 146 -4.23 21.72 4.04
C GLY A 146 -4.73 20.58 3.15
N ILE A 147 -4.04 20.30 2.03
CA ILE A 147 -4.37 19.15 1.15
C ILE A 147 -4.21 17.82 1.90
N LEU A 148 -3.11 17.64 2.65
CA LEU A 148 -2.89 16.43 3.42
C LEU A 148 -3.95 16.25 4.51
N TRP A 149 -4.31 17.32 5.20
CA TRP A 149 -5.38 17.31 6.19
C TRP A 149 -6.74 16.96 5.55
N TYR A 150 -7.09 17.62 4.46
CA TYR A 150 -8.32 17.34 3.70
C TYR A 150 -8.39 15.88 3.29
N PHE A 151 -7.31 15.32 2.73
CA PHE A 151 -7.25 13.92 2.34
C PHE A 151 -7.40 12.97 3.53
N ASN A 152 -6.78 13.27 4.67
CA ASN A 152 -6.95 12.48 5.88
C ASN A 152 -8.41 12.46 6.37
N VAL A 153 -9.06 13.63 6.43
CA VAL A 153 -10.46 13.75 6.83
C VAL A 153 -11.35 12.99 5.84
N TYR A 154 -11.12 13.18 4.54
CA TYR A 154 -11.82 12.47 3.46
C TYR A 154 -11.70 10.95 3.61
N TRP A 155 -10.47 10.45 3.77
CA TRP A 155 -10.20 9.03 3.93
C TRP A 155 -10.93 8.46 5.15
N TRP A 156 -10.90 9.17 6.28
CA TRP A 156 -11.60 8.77 7.50
C TRP A 156 -13.12 8.74 7.31
N LEU A 157 -13.68 9.73 6.62
CA LEU A 157 -15.11 9.77 6.28
C LEU A 157 -15.49 8.64 5.32
N CYS A 158 -14.63 8.28 4.36
CA CYS A 158 -14.83 7.12 3.49
C CYS A 158 -14.87 5.81 4.30
N LEU A 159 -13.93 5.62 5.23
CA LEU A 159 -13.93 4.46 6.12
C LEU A 159 -15.19 4.41 6.99
N LEU A 160 -15.65 5.55 7.51
CA LEU A 160 -16.89 5.65 8.26
C LEU A 160 -18.10 5.33 7.39
N GLY A 161 -18.14 5.86 6.16
CA GLY A 161 -19.19 5.60 5.17
C GLY A 161 -19.29 4.13 4.79
N LEU A 162 -18.16 3.46 4.57
CA LEU A 162 -18.11 2.02 4.29
C LEU A 162 -18.62 1.18 5.47
N ARG A 163 -18.37 1.62 6.72
CA ARG A 163 -18.94 0.96 7.91
C ARG A 163 -20.45 1.19 8.01
N MET A 164 -20.92 2.41 7.70
CA MET A 164 -22.34 2.74 7.75
C MET A 164 -23.16 2.08 6.65
N ASP A 165 -22.61 1.89 5.44
CA ASP A 165 -23.33 1.24 4.33
C ASP A 165 -23.73 -0.21 4.69
N ARG A 166 -22.93 -0.90 5.50
CA ARG A 166 -23.28 -2.22 6.03
C ARG A 166 -24.47 -2.19 6.99
N CYS A 167 -24.65 -1.11 7.74
CA CYS A 167 -25.71 -0.99 8.75
C CYS A 167 -27.02 -0.42 8.20
N CYS A 168 -26.98 0.34 7.10
CA CYS A 168 -28.11 1.13 6.62
C CYS A 168 -28.31 0.96 5.11
N GLN A 169 -28.63 -0.26 4.66
CA GLN A 169 -29.07 -0.51 3.30
C GLN A 169 -30.32 0.35 3.00
N GLY A 170 -30.18 1.37 2.15
CA GLY A 170 -31.28 2.21 1.66
C GLY A 170 -31.16 3.71 1.92
N LYS A 171 -30.19 4.19 2.72
CA LYS A 171 -30.01 5.64 3.01
C LYS A 171 -28.71 6.24 2.46
N ARG A 172 -28.16 5.67 1.37
CA ARG A 172 -26.86 6.08 0.79
C ARG A 172 -26.76 7.57 0.50
N LEU A 173 -27.79 8.16 -0.13
CA LEU A 173 -27.80 9.58 -0.48
C LEU A 173 -27.68 10.49 0.76
N LEU A 174 -28.46 10.19 1.82
CA LEU A 174 -28.45 10.96 3.06
C LEU A 174 -27.09 10.86 3.77
N ILE A 175 -26.49 9.66 3.78
CA ILE A 175 -25.16 9.43 4.36
C ILE A 175 -24.12 10.23 3.58
N SER A 176 -24.14 10.19 2.25
CA SER A 176 -23.22 10.98 1.41
C SER A 176 -23.36 12.49 1.68
N CYS A 177 -24.58 13.03 1.73
CA CYS A 177 -24.81 14.44 2.05
C CYS A 177 -24.32 14.82 3.45
N LEU A 178 -24.55 13.96 4.44
CA LEU A 178 -24.07 14.17 5.81
C LEU A 178 -22.54 14.09 5.93
N LEU A 179 -21.85 13.38 5.03
CA LEU A 179 -20.39 13.29 5.01
C LEU A 179 -19.74 14.47 4.24
N LEU A 180 -20.43 15.08 3.27
CA LEU A 180 -19.90 16.23 2.51
C LEU A 180 -19.82 17.52 3.33
N LEU A 181 -20.79 17.76 4.22
CA LEU A 181 -20.79 18.94 5.09
C LEU A 181 -19.53 19.00 6.00
N PRO A 182 -19.19 17.97 6.80
CA PRO A 182 -17.99 17.97 7.61
C PRO A 182 -16.71 17.98 6.76
N LEU A 183 -16.72 17.43 5.55
CA LEU A 183 -15.57 17.49 4.65
C LEU A 183 -15.19 18.94 4.30
N PHE A 184 -16.18 19.79 4.04
CA PHE A 184 -15.95 21.20 3.75
C PHE A 184 -15.42 21.95 4.99
N PHE A 185 -16.12 21.85 6.12
CA PHE A 185 -15.78 22.60 7.33
C PHE A 185 -14.50 22.11 8.00
N LEU A 186 -14.34 20.79 8.15
CA LEU A 186 -13.15 20.22 8.76
C LEU A 186 -11.98 20.26 7.80
N GLY A 187 -12.18 20.06 6.50
CA GLY A 187 -11.09 20.01 5.52
C GLY A 187 -10.49 21.37 5.20
N LEU A 188 -11.31 22.37 4.89
CA LEU A 188 -10.82 23.70 4.47
C LEU A 188 -10.67 24.69 5.62
N GLY A 189 -11.51 24.56 6.67
CA GLY A 189 -11.55 25.48 7.80
C GLY A 189 -10.17 25.78 8.42
N PRO A 190 -9.36 24.77 8.78
CA PRO A 190 -8.04 24.99 9.36
C PRO A 190 -7.08 25.81 8.48
N ALA A 191 -7.08 25.57 7.17
CA ALA A 191 -6.25 26.35 6.24
C ALA A 191 -6.74 27.81 6.16
N TYR A 192 -8.05 28.03 6.12
CA TYR A 192 -8.63 29.38 6.18
C TYR A 192 -8.32 30.10 7.49
N VAL A 193 -8.28 29.41 8.63
CA VAL A 193 -7.91 30.01 9.92
C VAL A 193 -6.46 30.50 9.92
N VAL A 194 -5.53 29.74 9.32
CA VAL A 194 -4.13 30.17 9.16
C VAL A 194 -4.05 31.41 8.26
N GLU A 195 -4.72 31.39 7.10
CA GLU A 195 -4.74 32.54 6.19
C GLU A 195 -5.40 33.78 6.81
N PHE A 196 -6.52 33.59 7.48
CA PHE A 196 -7.21 34.67 8.17
C PHE A 196 -6.33 35.25 9.28
N SER A 197 -5.70 34.41 10.11
CA SER A 197 -4.77 34.86 11.15
C SER A 197 -3.58 35.62 10.56
N ARG A 198 -3.08 35.22 9.40
CA ARG A 198 -2.00 35.91 8.70
C ARG A 198 -2.46 37.27 8.18
N ALA A 199 -3.62 37.33 7.53
CA ALA A 199 -4.19 38.56 6.99
C ALA A 199 -4.58 39.58 8.08
N ALA A 200 -5.04 39.09 9.23
CA ALA A 200 -5.50 39.93 10.35
C ALA A 200 -4.37 40.43 11.26
N THR A 201 -3.14 39.95 11.10
CA THR A 201 -2.02 40.30 12.01
C THR A 201 -0.98 41.17 11.32
N GLU A 202 -0.49 42.17 12.06
CA GLU A 202 0.60 43.03 11.61
C GLU A 202 1.87 42.22 11.29
N THR A 203 2.70 42.75 10.39
CA THR A 203 3.89 42.10 9.84
C THR A 203 4.89 41.54 10.88
N PRO A 204 5.15 42.16 12.05
CA PRO A 204 6.07 41.59 13.03
C PRO A 204 5.46 40.47 13.89
N SER A 205 4.17 40.17 13.75
CA SER A 205 3.51 39.21 14.63
C SER A 205 3.80 37.76 14.22
N LEU A 206 4.19 36.93 15.20
CA LEU A 206 4.32 35.48 15.07
C LEU A 206 3.02 34.74 15.40
N LEU A 207 1.91 35.44 15.62
CA LEU A 207 0.62 34.82 15.97
C LEU A 207 0.14 33.76 14.95
N PRO A 208 0.36 33.89 13.62
CA PRO A 208 0.01 32.83 12.66
C PRO A 208 0.75 31.50 12.84
N VAL A 209 1.87 31.48 13.60
CA VAL A 209 2.58 30.24 13.93
C VAL A 209 1.67 29.29 14.71
N LEU A 210 0.83 29.81 15.61
CA LEU A 210 -0.04 28.99 16.46
C LEU A 210 -1.04 28.12 15.67
N PRO A 211 -1.93 28.68 14.82
CA PRO A 211 -2.84 27.87 14.03
C PRO A 211 -2.11 26.95 13.05
N PHE A 212 -0.95 27.37 12.53
CA PHE A 212 -0.12 26.51 11.69
C PHE A 212 0.45 25.31 12.46
N SER A 213 1.00 25.53 13.65
CA SER A 213 1.51 24.44 14.51
C SER A 213 0.41 23.47 14.91
N LEU A 214 -0.81 23.95 15.13
CA LEU A 214 -1.98 23.10 15.38
C LEU A 214 -2.34 22.26 14.15
N LEU A 215 -2.35 22.86 12.95
CA LEU A 215 -2.58 22.13 11.70
C LEU A 215 -1.50 21.06 11.47
N LEU A 216 -0.24 21.42 11.69
CA LEU A 216 0.89 20.50 11.60
C LEU A 216 0.71 19.33 12.58
N ALA A 217 0.46 19.62 13.85
CA ALA A 217 0.21 18.61 14.87
C ALA A 217 -1.00 17.72 14.54
N ALA A 218 -2.06 18.28 13.95
CA ALA A 218 -3.23 17.52 13.52
C ALA A 218 -2.87 16.51 12.41
N VAL A 219 -2.13 16.95 11.39
CA VAL A 219 -1.66 16.08 10.28
C VAL A 219 -0.72 14.97 10.80
N PHE A 220 0.20 15.27 11.71
CA PHE A 220 1.14 14.29 12.24
C PHE A 220 0.55 13.36 13.31
N SER A 221 -0.35 13.86 14.18
CA SER A 221 -0.98 13.04 15.22
C SER A 221 -1.87 11.93 14.62
N GLN A 222 -2.50 12.18 13.47
CA GLN A 222 -3.25 11.15 12.75
C GLN A 222 -2.34 10.02 12.24
N ARG A 223 -1.12 10.34 11.81
CA ARG A 223 -0.12 9.31 11.49
C ARG A 223 0.19 8.45 12.71
N CYS A 224 0.36 9.05 13.88
CA CYS A 224 0.63 8.30 15.11
C CYS A 224 -0.53 7.37 15.52
N ARG A 225 -1.78 7.81 15.34
CA ARG A 225 -2.97 6.98 15.67
C ARG A 225 -3.07 5.72 14.80
N LEU A 226 -2.65 5.79 13.53
CA LEU A 226 -2.64 4.62 12.64
C LEU A 226 -1.57 3.60 13.05
N PHE A 227 -0.47 4.03 13.69
CA PHE A 227 0.60 3.14 14.11
C PHE A 227 0.30 2.42 15.43
N GLY A 228 -0.51 3.02 16.31
CA GLY A 228 -0.79 2.50 17.66
C GLY A 228 -1.79 1.34 17.73
N ALA A 229 -2.48 1.02 16.62
CA ALA A 229 -3.43 -0.09 16.58
C ALA A 229 -2.80 -1.42 16.13
N ARG A 230 -1.46 -1.53 16.16
CA ARG A 230 -0.78 -2.82 15.98
C ARG A 230 -1.27 -3.72 17.10
N SER A 231 -2.04 -4.75 16.73
CA SER A 231 -2.40 -5.83 17.65
C SER A 231 -1.12 -6.25 18.35
N PRO A 232 -1.07 -6.30 19.70
CA PRO A 232 0.05 -6.95 20.37
C PRO A 232 0.24 -8.29 19.67
N ASP A 233 1.46 -8.55 19.20
CA ASP A 233 1.76 -9.77 18.48
C ASP A 233 1.13 -10.92 19.26
N PRO A 234 0.31 -11.79 18.63
CA PRO A 234 -0.21 -12.96 19.32
C PRO A 234 1.02 -13.62 19.93
N PRO A 235 1.07 -13.79 21.27
CA PRO A 235 2.27 -14.20 21.96
C PRO A 235 2.79 -15.40 21.21
N THR A 236 3.98 -15.26 20.61
CA THR A 236 4.65 -16.32 19.87
C THR A 236 4.47 -17.55 20.70
N SER A 237 3.57 -18.44 20.24
CA SER A 237 3.29 -19.66 20.97
C SER A 237 4.63 -20.35 21.00
N ALA A 238 5.25 -20.35 22.17
CA ALA A 238 6.42 -21.14 22.43
C ALA A 238 6.04 -22.54 21.96
N GLN A 239 6.57 -22.96 20.81
CA GLN A 239 6.55 -24.37 20.45
C GLN A 239 7.21 -25.07 21.64
N PRO A 240 6.51 -26.00 22.32
CA PRO A 240 7.14 -26.79 23.36
C PRO A 240 8.32 -27.50 22.70
N ALA A 241 9.53 -27.28 23.21
CA ALA A 241 10.74 -27.93 22.75
C ALA A 241 10.79 -29.44 23.10
N GLU A 242 9.65 -30.09 23.29
CA GLU A 242 9.49 -31.47 23.76
C GLU A 242 8.57 -32.26 22.84
N GLN A 243 8.99 -32.52 21.60
CA GLN A 243 8.53 -33.68 20.82
C GLN A 243 9.38 -33.84 19.55
N ARG A 244 10.68 -34.08 19.71
CA ARG A 244 11.54 -34.52 18.60
C ARG A 244 12.58 -35.52 19.07
N LYS A 245 12.15 -36.53 19.85
CA LYS A 245 13.05 -37.61 20.26
C LYS A 245 12.56 -39.06 20.02
N ASP A 246 11.28 -39.33 19.80
CA ASP A 246 10.80 -40.72 19.84
C ASP A 246 10.09 -41.24 18.55
N GLU A 247 10.43 -40.75 17.36
CA GLU A 247 9.83 -41.26 16.10
C GLU A 247 10.82 -41.91 15.13
N ASN A 248 12.00 -42.32 15.60
CA ASN A 248 12.99 -43.03 14.77
C ASN A 248 13.11 -44.54 15.06
N GLU A 249 12.10 -45.14 15.67
CA GLU A 249 12.06 -46.59 15.87
C GLU A 249 10.69 -47.13 15.45
N SER A 250 10.70 -48.13 14.56
CA SER A 250 9.52 -48.83 14.01
C SER A 250 8.73 -48.07 12.94
N VAL A 251 9.06 -48.26 11.66
CA VAL A 251 8.18 -48.98 10.71
C VAL A 251 9.07 -49.57 9.60
N ASP A 252 9.38 -50.85 9.76
CA ASP A 252 9.74 -51.73 8.65
C ASP A 252 8.50 -52.61 8.39
N ALA A 253 8.32 -52.98 7.12
CA ALA A 253 7.26 -53.85 6.55
C ALA A 253 5.87 -53.22 6.29
N THR A 254 5.50 -53.15 5.00
CA THR A 254 4.44 -53.97 4.34
C THR A 254 3.72 -53.23 3.21
N SER A 255 3.62 -53.92 2.04
CA SER A 255 2.67 -53.74 0.93
C SER A 255 2.78 -52.47 0.06
N GLN A 256 3.20 -52.52 -1.22
CA GLN A 256 2.56 -53.23 -2.35
C GLN A 256 1.03 -53.28 -2.30
N ALA A 257 0.35 -52.35 -2.99
CA ALA A 257 -0.82 -52.62 -3.82
C ALA A 257 -1.31 -51.38 -4.58
N ASN A 258 -1.30 -51.49 -5.92
CA ASN A 258 -2.34 -51.04 -6.85
C ASN A 258 -3.03 -49.68 -6.65
N LEU A 259 -2.70 -48.72 -7.53
CA LEU A 259 -3.65 -47.69 -7.94
C LEU A 259 -4.02 -47.90 -9.42
N PRO A 260 -5.32 -47.97 -9.77
CA PRO A 260 -5.75 -48.12 -11.14
C PRO A 260 -5.67 -46.79 -11.89
N ARG A 261 -5.27 -46.93 -13.15
CA ARG A 261 -5.36 -45.99 -14.26
C ARG A 261 -6.76 -45.37 -14.31
N ARG A 262 -6.85 -44.04 -14.18
CA ARG A 262 -8.10 -43.29 -14.36
C ARG A 262 -8.14 -42.80 -15.80
N ASP A 263 -9.04 -43.39 -16.57
CA ASP A 263 -9.28 -43.03 -17.97
C ASP A 263 -9.85 -41.61 -18.09
N ALA A 264 -9.42 -40.97 -19.17
CA ALA A 264 -9.88 -39.68 -19.64
C ALA A 264 -11.36 -39.75 -20.04
N ALA A 265 -12.11 -38.69 -19.72
CA ALA A 265 -13.36 -38.36 -20.37
C ALA A 265 -13.24 -36.97 -21.02
N PRO A 266 -13.92 -36.72 -22.16
CA PRO A 266 -13.69 -35.55 -23.00
C PRO A 266 -14.57 -34.35 -22.62
N ASP A 267 -14.06 -33.16 -22.99
CA ASP A 267 -14.77 -31.98 -23.55
C ASP A 267 -16.27 -31.89 -23.31
N GLU A 268 -16.74 -30.82 -22.65
CA GLU A 268 -17.84 -29.95 -23.13
C GLU A 268 -17.78 -28.56 -22.44
N ASP A 269 -18.23 -27.56 -23.19
CA ASP A 269 -18.63 -26.19 -22.83
C ASP A 269 -17.57 -25.07 -22.70
N LEU A 270 -17.08 -24.66 -23.88
CA LEU A 270 -16.67 -23.27 -24.15
C LEU A 270 -17.85 -22.31 -23.95
N VAL A 271 -17.88 -21.62 -22.81
CA VAL A 271 -18.70 -20.43 -22.62
C VAL A 271 -18.04 -19.26 -23.35
N SER A 272 -18.70 -18.81 -24.41
CA SER A 272 -18.42 -17.56 -25.11
C SER A 272 -18.66 -16.37 -24.17
N CYS A 273 -17.58 -15.69 -23.76
CA CYS A 273 -17.64 -14.34 -23.21
C CYS A 273 -17.21 -13.37 -24.32
N THR A 274 -18.20 -12.76 -24.98
CA THR A 274 -18.00 -11.56 -25.80
C THR A 274 -17.75 -10.36 -24.90
N PHE A 275 -16.59 -9.72 -25.06
CA PHE A 275 -16.37 -8.31 -24.75
C PHE A 275 -16.04 -7.59 -26.05
#